data_AF-A0A7X9EZP0-F1
#
_entry.id   AF-A0A7X9EZP0-F1
#
_cell.length_a   1.000
_cell.length_b   1.000
_cell.length_c   1.000
_cell.angle_alpha   90.00
_cell.angle_beta   90.00
_cell.angle_gamma   90.00
#
_symmetry.space_group_name_H-M   'P 1'
#
loop_
_entity.id
_entity.type
_entity.pdbx_description
1 polymer ?
#
loop_
_entity_poly.entity_id
_entity_poly.type
_entity_poly.pdbx_seq_one_letter_code
_entity_poly.pdbx_strand_id
1 'polypeptide(L)'
;MASLNRVQLIGRLGKDPESRKTPKGTEYTAFSLAVDRKWKDKKGELHQEADWFNVEAWGKLGEICQKYLAKGKLVYLEGKLRTRRYEHEGITRYFTTVVLSTLQMLERKEKETALEEVEESEEEITD
;
A
#
# COMPACT_ATOMS: atom_id res chain seq x y z
N MET A 1 22.38 -22.28 3.80
CA MET A 1 22.15 -21.28 4.87
C MET A 1 20.74 -20.72 4.72
N ALA A 2 20.00 -20.57 5.81
CA ALA A 2 18.70 -19.91 5.79
C ALA A 2 18.91 -18.39 5.85
N SER A 3 18.33 -17.65 4.91
CA SER A 3 18.28 -16.18 4.93
C SER A 3 16.83 -15.72 5.01
N LEU A 4 16.59 -14.61 5.72
CA LEU A 4 15.28 -14.01 5.88
C LEU A 4 15.27 -12.61 5.30
N ASN A 5 14.34 -12.36 4.38
CA ASN A 5 14.00 -11.04 3.89
C ASN A 5 12.47 -10.92 3.89
N ARG A 6 11.95 -10.18 4.87
CA ARG A 6 10.52 -9.99 5.10
C ARG A 6 10.27 -8.54 5.49
N VAL A 7 9.22 -7.96 4.91
CA VAL A 7 8.71 -6.62 5.21
C VAL A 7 7.22 -6.74 5.48
N GLN A 8 6.76 -6.07 6.53
CA GLN A 8 5.34 -5.95 6.88
C GLN A 8 5.04 -4.47 7.07
N LEU A 9 4.04 -3.94 6.37
CA LEU A 9 3.67 -2.52 6.42
C LEU A 9 2.15 -2.39 6.49
N ILE A 10 1.70 -1.38 7.21
CA ILE A 10 0.33 -0.88 7.15
C ILE A 10 0.40 0.57 6.73
N GLY A 11 -0.32 0.93 5.68
CA GLY A 11 -0.28 2.28 5.13
C GLY A 11 -1.36 2.55 4.11
N ARG A 12 -1.37 3.77 3.59
CA ARG A 12 -2.34 4.22 2.58
C ARG A 12 -1.69 4.35 1.23
N LEU A 13 -2.44 4.01 0.17
CA LEU A 13 -1.96 4.22 -1.19
C LEU A 13 -1.83 5.72 -1.48
N GLY A 14 -0.67 6.18 -1.96
CA GLY A 14 -0.48 7.59 -2.33
C GLY A 14 -1.09 7.96 -3.68
N LYS A 15 -1.26 6.97 -4.54
CA LYS A 15 -1.84 7.09 -5.88
C LYS A 15 -2.52 5.79 -6.28
N ASP A 16 -3.32 5.85 -7.35
CA ASP A 16 -3.96 4.67 -7.91
C ASP A 16 -2.90 3.65 -8.40
N PRO A 17 -3.20 2.34 -8.29
CA PRO A 17 -2.33 1.31 -8.83
C PRO A 17 -2.21 1.42 -10.35
N GLU A 18 -0.97 1.32 -10.85
CA GLU A 18 -0.66 1.38 -12.28
C GLU A 18 -0.19 0.01 -12.77
N SER A 19 -0.81 -0.50 -13.84
CA SER A 19 -0.30 -1.67 -14.55
C SER A 19 0.92 -1.28 -15.38
N ARG A 20 1.99 -2.08 -15.27
CA ARG A 20 3.27 -1.88 -15.94
C ARG A 20 3.75 -3.19 -16.56
N LYS A 21 4.63 -3.07 -17.54
CA LYS A 21 5.27 -4.21 -18.23
C LYS A 21 6.77 -4.15 -18.06
N THR A 22 7.37 -5.31 -17.86
CA THR A 22 8.83 -5.46 -17.96
C THR A 22 9.27 -5.46 -19.43
N PRO A 23 10.56 -5.24 -19.73
CA PRO A 23 11.08 -5.42 -21.09
C PRO A 23 10.85 -6.82 -21.67
N LYS A 24 10.66 -7.83 -20.81
CA LYS A 24 10.36 -9.21 -21.19
C LYS A 24 8.86 -9.47 -21.40
N GLY A 25 8.01 -8.45 -21.30
CA GLY A 25 6.57 -8.55 -21.49
C GLY A 25 5.76 -8.99 -20.27
N THR A 26 6.41 -9.34 -19.15
CA THR A 26 5.69 -9.69 -17.91
C THR A 26 5.00 -8.47 -17.31
N GLU A 27 3.69 -8.58 -17.07
CA GLU A 27 2.86 -7.57 -16.42
C GLU A 27 2.97 -7.61 -14.89
N TYR A 28 2.90 -6.43 -14.27
CA TYR A 28 2.87 -6.24 -12.83
C TYR A 28 2.15 -4.93 -12.48
N THR A 29 1.60 -4.84 -11.28
CA THR A 29 0.96 -3.62 -10.77
C THR A 29 1.89 -2.93 -9.79
N ALA A 30 2.09 -1.62 -9.97
CA ALA A 30 2.93 -0.79 -9.12
C ALA A 30 2.13 0.32 -8.44
N PHE A 31 2.43 0.58 -7.17
CA PHE A 31 1.83 1.67 -6.41
C PHE A 31 2.79 2.17 -5.32
N SER A 32 2.51 3.35 -4.76
CA SER A 32 3.22 3.87 -3.60
C SER A 32 2.36 3.72 -2.33
N LEU A 33 3.01 3.41 -1.22
CA LEU A 33 2.40 3.31 0.10
C LEU A 33 3.03 4.36 1.02
N ALA A 34 2.21 5.17 1.66
CA ALA A 34 2.61 6.06 2.74
C ALA A 34 2.35 5.37 4.09
N VAL A 35 3.38 5.34 4.95
CA VAL A 35 3.29 4.87 6.33
C VAL A 35 3.58 6.05 7.24
N ASP A 36 2.55 6.48 7.97
CA ASP A 36 2.66 7.65 8.84
C ASP A 36 3.38 7.31 10.15
N ARG A 37 4.29 8.19 10.56
CA ARG A 37 4.93 8.18 11.88
C ARG A 37 4.63 9.48 12.60
N LYS A 38 4.26 9.36 13.87
CA LYS A 38 4.11 10.48 14.81
C LYS A 38 5.09 10.30 15.96
N TRP A 39 5.88 11.31 16.28
CA TRP A 39 6.77 11.30 17.44
C TRP A 39 6.92 12.69 18.04
N LYS A 40 7.35 12.76 19.29
CA LYS A 40 7.75 14.02 19.93
C LYS A 40 9.26 14.15 19.92
N ASP A 41 9.76 15.34 19.66
CA ASP A 41 11.19 15.62 19.79
C ASP A 41 11.59 15.94 21.23
N LYS A 42 12.88 16.25 21.44
CA LYS A 42 13.43 16.59 22.77
C LYS A 42 12.87 17.89 23.36
N LYS A 43 12.29 18.77 22.53
CA LYS A 43 11.67 20.03 22.95
C LYS A 43 10.18 19.85 23.26
N GLY A 44 9.63 18.67 22.99
CA GLY A 44 8.21 18.34 23.19
C GLY A 44 7.32 18.68 21.99
N GLU A 45 7.89 19.12 20.88
CA GLU A 45 7.14 19.40 19.65
C GLU A 45 6.70 18.09 18.98
N LEU A 46 5.44 18.03 18.55
CA LEU A 46 4.88 16.88 17.85
C LEU A 46 5.24 16.96 16.36
N HIS A 47 5.94 15.96 15.86
CA HIS A 47 6.29 15.77 14.46
C HIS A 47 5.43 14.68 13.84
N GLN A 48 5.02 14.90 12.59
CA GLN A 48 4.33 13.92 11.76
C GLN A 48 5.02 13.85 10.39
N GLU A 49 5.45 12.66 10.00
CA GLU A 49 6.10 12.40 8.71
C GLU A 49 5.53 11.11 8.12
N ALA A 50 5.65 10.96 6.79
CA ALA A 50 5.25 9.75 6.08
C ALA A 50 6.47 9.12 5.39
N ASP A 51 6.76 7.87 5.74
CA ASP A 51 7.71 7.04 5.02
C ASP A 51 7.05 6.46 3.75
N TRP A 52 7.71 6.64 2.60
CA TRP A 52 7.16 6.26 1.30
C TRP A 52 7.82 4.99 0.75
N PHE A 53 6.98 4.00 0.43
CA PHE A 53 7.41 2.71 -0.09
C PHE A 53 6.89 2.48 -1.51
N ASN A 54 7.76 2.04 -2.41
CA ASN A 54 7.36 1.57 -3.73
C ASN A 54 7.02 0.08 -3.66
N VAL A 55 5.83 -0.30 -4.10
CA VAL A 55 5.34 -1.68 -4.06
C VAL A 55 5.13 -2.20 -5.46
N GLU A 56 5.52 -3.46 -5.69
CA GLU A 56 5.27 -4.20 -6.92
C GLU A 56 4.51 -5.49 -6.62
N ALA A 57 3.33 -5.64 -7.23
CA ALA A 57 2.47 -6.81 -7.13
C ALA A 57 2.46 -7.56 -8.46
N TRP A 58 2.66 -8.87 -8.42
CA TRP A 58 2.83 -9.72 -9.61
C TRP A 58 1.70 -10.74 -9.73
N GLY A 59 1.43 -11.18 -10.97
CA GLY A 59 0.41 -12.20 -11.26
C GLY A 59 -0.97 -11.84 -10.66
N LYS A 60 -1.61 -12.83 -10.03
CA LYS A 60 -2.94 -12.66 -9.41
C LYS A 60 -3.00 -11.54 -8.37
N LEU A 61 -1.92 -11.30 -7.62
CA LEU A 61 -1.89 -10.17 -6.67
C LEU A 61 -1.89 -8.83 -7.41
N GLY A 62 -1.20 -8.74 -8.56
CA GLY A 62 -1.25 -7.55 -9.41
C GLY A 62 -2.68 -7.26 -9.88
N GLU A 63 -3.37 -8.27 -10.40
CA GLU A 63 -4.78 -8.16 -10.83
C GLU A 63 -5.71 -7.71 -9.68
N ILE A 64 -5.54 -8.29 -8.49
CA ILE A 64 -6.30 -7.90 -7.29
C ILE A 64 -6.02 -6.44 -6.92
N CYS A 65 -4.74 -6.04 -6.90
CA CYS A 65 -4.36 -4.65 -6.63
C CYS A 65 -5.00 -3.69 -7.63
N GLN A 66 -4.91 -4.00 -8.93
CA GLN A 66 -5.46 -3.15 -9.98
C GLN A 66 -6.99 -3.04 -9.91
N LYS A 67 -7.69 -4.12 -9.55
CA LYS A 67 -9.14 -4.18 -9.54
C LYS A 67 -9.77 -3.53 -8.29
N TYR A 68 -9.12 -3.65 -7.14
CA TYR A 68 -9.76 -3.33 -5.85
C TYR A 68 -9.08 -2.21 -5.08
N LEU A 69 -7.83 -1.85 -5.38
CA LEU A 69 -7.15 -0.76 -4.72
C LEU A 69 -7.33 0.56 -5.49
N ALA A 70 -7.29 1.66 -4.74
CA ALA A 70 -7.33 3.02 -5.24
C ALA A 70 -6.50 3.91 -4.30
N LYS A 71 -6.19 5.13 -4.74
CA LYS A 71 -5.56 6.16 -3.91
C LYS A 71 -6.32 6.31 -2.58
N GLY A 72 -5.57 6.44 -1.49
CA GLY A 72 -6.11 6.63 -0.15
C GLY A 72 -6.39 5.33 0.60
N LYS A 73 -6.60 4.19 -0.09
CA LYS A 73 -7.00 2.95 0.58
C LYS A 73 -5.99 2.48 1.61
N LEU A 74 -6.46 2.16 2.81
CA LEU A 74 -5.68 1.55 3.88
C LEU A 74 -5.49 0.05 3.64
N VAL A 75 -4.24 -0.40 3.64
CA VAL A 75 -3.88 -1.80 3.42
C VAL A 75 -2.81 -2.27 4.40
N TYR A 76 -2.92 -3.53 4.81
CA TYR A 76 -1.79 -4.31 5.31
C TYR A 76 -1.13 -5.01 4.12
N LEU A 77 0.20 -4.99 4.10
CA LEU A 77 0.98 -5.74 3.13
C LEU A 77 2.13 -6.49 3.76
N GLU A 78 2.49 -7.60 3.12
CA GLU A 78 3.71 -8.35 3.40
C GLU A 78 4.47 -8.60 2.09
N GLY A 79 5.80 -8.58 2.17
CA GLY A 79 6.64 -8.85 1.02
C GLY A 79 8.11 -8.98 1.38
N LYS A 80 8.95 -8.73 0.39
CA LYS A 80 10.41 -8.71 0.53
C LYS A 80 11.00 -7.48 -0.15
N LEU A 81 12.12 -6.97 0.36
CA LEU A 81 12.86 -5.91 -0.32
C LEU A 81 13.59 -6.46 -1.54
N ARG A 82 13.53 -5.73 -2.64
CA ARG A 82 14.34 -5.95 -3.83
C ARG A 82 14.99 -4.65 -4.25
N THR A 83 16.31 -4.59 -4.15
CA THR A 83 17.10 -3.47 -4.65
C THR A 83 17.66 -3.81 -6.02
N ARG A 84 17.35 -3.00 -7.03
CA ARG A 84 17.95 -3.10 -8.37
C ARG A 84 18.93 -1.97 -8.58
N ARG A 85 20.07 -2.30 -9.18
CA ARG A 85 21.05 -1.34 -9.69
C ARG A 85 20.71 -1.01 -11.14
N TYR A 86 20.74 0.26 -11.50
CA TYR A 86 20.59 0.71 -12.88
C TYR A 86 21.47 1.94 -13.13
N GLU A 87 21.87 2.16 -14.38
CA GLU A 87 22.60 3.36 -14.77
C GLU A 87 21.64 4.36 -15.41
N HIS A 88 21.81 5.63 -15.05
CA HIS A 88 21.08 6.74 -15.63
C HIS A 88 22.02 7.93 -15.74
N GLU A 89 22.25 8.42 -16.96
CA GLU A 89 23.15 9.54 -17.25
C GLU A 89 24.58 9.31 -16.73
N GLY A 90 25.08 8.08 -16.86
CA GLY A 90 26.41 7.69 -16.38
C GLY A 90 26.53 7.52 -14.85
N ILE A 91 25.45 7.75 -14.10
CA ILE A 91 25.43 7.57 -12.64
C ILE A 91 24.74 6.25 -12.29
N THR A 92 25.43 5.41 -11.51
CA THR A 92 24.83 4.23 -10.90
C THR A 92 23.80 4.66 -9.84
N ARG A 93 22.55 4.22 -10.00
CA ARG A 93 21.46 4.42 -9.05
C ARG A 93 20.95 3.09 -8.51
N TYR A 94 20.43 3.13 -7.28
CA TYR A 94 19.79 2.00 -6.63
C TYR A 94 18.31 2.31 -6.45
N PHE A 95 17.47 1.33 -6.73
CA PHE A 95 16.04 1.45 -6.53
C PHE A 95 15.53 0.26 -5.74
N THR A 96 15.01 0.52 -4.55
CA THR A 96 14.47 -0.50 -3.65
C THR A 96 12.96 -0.51 -3.74
N THR A 97 12.39 -1.69 -3.96
CA THR A 97 10.95 -1.93 -3.95
C THR A 97 10.58 -3.04 -2.99
N VAL A 98 9.33 -3.01 -2.51
CA VAL A 98 8.69 -4.13 -1.84
C VAL A 98 8.03 -4.99 -2.90
N VAL A 99 8.51 -6.23 -3.06
CA VAL A 99 7.84 -7.24 -3.88
C VAL A 99 6.78 -7.91 -3.00
N LEU A 100 5.51 -7.67 -3.33
CA LEU A 100 4.35 -8.07 -2.55
C LEU A 100 4.17 -9.59 -2.57
N SER A 101 3.90 -10.18 -1.40
CA SER A 101 3.53 -11.59 -1.22
C SER A 101 2.15 -11.77 -0.61
N THR A 102 1.69 -10.85 0.24
CA THR A 102 0.37 -10.87 0.87
C THR A 102 -0.21 -9.47 0.96
N LEU A 103 -1.52 -9.34 0.78
CA LEU A 103 -2.26 -8.08 0.88
C LEU A 103 -3.56 -8.33 1.65
N GLN A 104 -3.90 -7.41 2.56
CA GLN A 104 -5.22 -7.32 3.17
C GLN A 104 -5.69 -5.86 3.09
N MET A 105 -6.91 -5.65 2.60
CA MET A 105 -7.57 -4.35 2.64
C MET A 105 -8.14 -4.15 4.03
N LEU A 106 -7.91 -2.99 4.64
CA LEU A 106 -8.29 -2.72 6.03
C LEU A 106 -9.45 -1.73 6.16
N GLU A 107 -9.98 -1.22 5.05
CA GLU A 107 -11.12 -0.30 5.07
C GLU A 107 -12.44 -1.08 5.12
N ARG A 108 -13.34 -0.62 5.99
CA ARG A 108 -14.72 -1.12 6.05
C ARG A 108 -15.44 -0.74 4.77
N LYS A 109 -16.24 -1.66 4.23
CA LYS A 109 -17.02 -1.42 3.01
C LYS A 109 -18.09 -0.39 3.37
N GLU A 110 -18.07 0.80 2.76
CA GLU A 110 -19.06 1.89 2.99
C GLU A 110 -20.52 1.41 2.87
N LYS A 111 -20.77 0.32 2.14
CA LYS A 111 -22.10 -0.32 2.03
C LYS A 111 -22.66 -0.84 3.34
N GLU A 112 -21.83 -1.21 4.31
CA GLU A 112 -22.29 -1.71 5.61
C GLU A 112 -22.73 -0.54 6.51
N THR A 113 -21.96 0.55 6.53
CA THR A 113 -22.28 1.75 7.31
C THR A 113 -23.55 2.44 6.81
N ALA A 114 -23.75 2.52 5.49
CA ALA A 114 -24.97 3.12 4.93
C ALA A 114 -26.23 2.27 5.12
N LEU A 115 -26.10 0.97 5.40
CA LEU A 115 -27.23 0.11 5.75
C LEU A 115 -27.52 0.19 7.27
N GLU A 116 -26.47 0.20 8.09
CA GLU A 116 -26.57 0.43 9.54
C GLU A 116 -27.23 1.80 9.85
N GLU A 117 -26.81 2.88 9.16
CA GLU A 117 -27.40 4.23 9.34
C GLU A 117 -28.88 4.30 8.88
N VAL A 118 -29.29 3.49 7.91
CA VAL A 118 -30.68 3.43 7.44
C VAL A 118 -31.54 2.61 8.41
N GLU A 119 -31.07 1.45 8.86
CA GLU A 119 -31.76 0.63 9.86
C GLU A 119 -31.94 1.38 11.20
N GLU A 120 -30.91 2.08 11.67
CA GLU A 120 -30.97 2.87 12.92
C GLU A 120 -31.94 4.06 12.80
N SER A 121 -32.05 4.65 11.61
CA SER A 121 -33.03 5.71 11.33
C SER A 121 -34.48 5.20 11.21
N GLU A 122 -34.69 3.97 10.73
CA GLU A 122 -36.02 3.36 10.64
C GLU A 122 -36.54 2.96 12.03
N GLU A 123 -35.67 2.49 12.92
CA GLU A 123 -36.01 2.17 14.31
C GLU A 123 -36.41 3.42 15.11
N GLU A 124 -35.68 4.55 14.98
CA GLU A 124 -36.01 5.84 15.64
C GLU A 124 -37.33 6.47 15.17
N ILE A 125 -37.82 6.14 13.97
CA ILE A 125 -39.09 6.66 13.42
C ILE A 125 -40.30 5.83 13.91
N THR A 126 -40.07 4.61 14.43
CA THR A 126 -41.13 3.67 14.85
C THR A 126 -41.44 3.65 16.35
N ASP A 127 -40.70 4.40 17.16
CA ASP A 127 -40.97 4.70 18.59
C ASP A 127 -41.62 6.09 18.79
#